data_AF-A0A536C4N0-F1
#
_entry.id   AF-A0A536C4N0-F1
#
_cell.length_a   1.000
_cell.length_b   1.000
_cell.length_c   1.000
_cell.angle_alpha   90.00
_cell.angle_beta   90.00
_cell.angle_gamma   90.00
#
_symmetry.space_group_name_H-M   'P 1'
#
loop_
_entity.id
_entity.type
_entity.pdbx_description
1 polymer ?
#
loop_
_entity_poly.entity_id
_entity_poly.type
_entity_poly.pdbx_seq_one_letter_code
_entity_poly.pdbx_strand_id
1 'polypeptide(L)' 'MEVQAKAKWVRTSPRKVRLVARTLRDLPVSEALVACSFMPKAAARDVAKVIRSAQANAENNFNLVKDDLVIKDIRVE' A
#
# COMPACT_ATOMS: atom_id res chain seq x y z
N MET A 1 11.14 -10.98 -6.32
CA MET A 1 9.89 -11.74 -6.09
C MET A 1 8.77 -10.73 -5.88
N GLU A 2 7.60 -10.94 -6.47
CA GLU A 2 6.48 -9.99 -6.39
C GLU A 2 5.40 -10.52 -5.46
N VAL A 3 4.95 -9.68 -4.52
CA VAL A 3 3.88 -9.99 -3.57
C VAL A 3 2.76 -8.99 -3.79
N GLN A 4 1.53 -9.48 -3.88
CA GLN A 4 0.35 -8.65 -4.10
C GLN A 4 -0.65 -8.77 -2.95
N ALA A 5 -1.33 -7.66 -2.66
CA ALA A 5 -2.51 -7.62 -1.83
C ALA A 5 -3.59 -6.79 -2.53
N LYS A 6 -4.86 -7.18 -2.37
CA LYS A 6 -6.00 -6.52 -3.02
C LYS A 6 -7.12 -6.32 -2.00
N ALA A 7 -7.65 -5.11 -1.90
CA ALA A 7 -8.90 -4.84 -1.19
C ALA A 7 -10.03 -4.68 -2.21
N LYS A 8 -11.06 -5.54 -2.10
CA LYS A 8 -12.27 -5.45 -2.90
C LYS A 8 -13.35 -4.74 -2.10
N TRP A 9 -14.27 -4.03 -2.79
CA TRP A 9 -15.43 -3.38 -2.18
C TRP A 9 -15.10 -2.24 -1.19
N VAL A 10 -14.07 -1.45 -1.49
CA VAL A 10 -13.70 -0.28 -0.69
C VAL A 10 -14.76 0.81 -0.84
N ARG A 11 -15.30 1.32 0.28
CA ARG A 11 -16.34 2.36 0.32
C ARG A 11 -15.80 3.77 0.03
N THR A 12 -14.89 3.90 -0.93
CA THR A 12 -14.22 5.15 -1.31
C THR A 12 -14.22 5.30 -2.82
N SER A 13 -14.55 6.49 -3.33
CA SER A 13 -14.52 6.74 -4.79
C SER A 13 -13.12 6.47 -5.37
N PRO A 14 -13.01 5.77 -6.51
CA PRO A 14 -11.73 5.42 -7.13
C PRO A 14 -10.81 6.64 -7.33
N ARG A 15 -11.37 7.80 -7.70
CA ARG A 15 -10.59 9.05 -7.88
C ARG A 15 -9.85 9.48 -6.61
N LYS A 16 -10.47 9.34 -5.43
CA LYS A 16 -9.86 9.73 -4.15
C LYS A 16 -8.71 8.80 -3.78
N VAL A 17 -8.87 7.50 -4.03
CA VAL A 17 -7.82 6.50 -3.79
C VAL A 17 -6.66 6.69 -4.77
N ARG A 18 -6.96 6.95 -6.04
CA ARG A 18 -5.96 7.12 -7.10
C ARG A 18 -4.99 8.28 -6.84
N LEU A 19 -5.46 9.33 -6.16
CA LEU A 19 -4.63 10.45 -5.72
C LEU A 19 -3.54 9.98 -4.74
N VAL A 20 -3.92 9.16 -3.75
CA VAL A 20 -3.00 8.61 -2.74
C VAL A 20 -2.11 7.53 -3.34
N ALA A 21 -2.66 6.67 -4.19
CA ALA A 21 -1.92 5.61 -4.86
C ALA A 21 -0.75 6.14 -5.71
N ARG A 22 -0.95 7.27 -6.41
CA ARG A 22 0.10 7.88 -7.23
C ARG A 22 1.26 8.42 -6.41
N THR A 23 1.00 8.94 -5.21
CA THR A 23 2.05 9.51 -4.35
C THR A 23 2.90 8.44 -3.67
N LEU A 24 2.41 7.20 -3.57
CA LEU A 24 3.08 6.11 -2.86
C LEU A 24 3.84 5.15 -3.80
N ARG A 25 3.84 5.44 -5.10
CA ARG A 25 4.54 4.62 -6.09
C ARG A 25 6.06 4.79 -5.92
N ASP A 26 6.80 3.71 -6.11
CA ASP A 26 8.28 3.66 -6.09
C ASP A 26 8.91 3.97 -4.71
N LEU A 27 8.10 4.16 -3.67
CA LEU A 27 8.57 4.36 -2.31
C LEU A 27 8.81 3.01 -1.59
N PRO A 28 9.76 2.96 -0.63
CA PRO A 28 9.89 1.84 0.27
C PRO A 28 8.64 1.73 1.15
N VAL A 29 8.28 0.50 1.53
CA VAL A 29 7.04 0.21 2.27
C VAL A 29 6.99 0.94 3.61
N SER A 30 8.13 1.06 4.29
CA SER A 30 8.27 1.80 5.56
C SER A 30 7.90 3.27 5.40
N GLU A 31 8.50 3.97 4.44
CA GLU A 31 8.21 5.38 4.16
C GLU A 31 6.77 5.57 3.68
N ALA A 32 6.25 4.67 2.85
CA ALA A 32 4.88 4.73 2.38
C ALA A 32 3.85 4.63 3.52
N LEU A 33 4.10 3.79 4.53
CA LEU A 33 3.26 3.68 5.73
C LEU A 33 3.32 4.94 6.60
N VAL A 34 4.50 5.55 6.72
CA VAL A 34 4.68 6.82 7.42
C VAL A 34 3.92 7.94 6.70
N ALA A 35 4.12 8.06 5.38
CA ALA A 35 3.43 9.04 4.55
C ALA A 35 1.90 8.89 4.63
N CYS A 36 1.37 7.66 4.64
CA CYS A 36 -0.06 7.42 4.82
C CYS A 36 -0.60 7.88 6.18
N SER A 37 0.22 7.81 7.24
CA SER A 37 -0.18 8.19 8.60
C SER A 37 -0.35 9.70 8.76
N PHE A 38 0.45 10.49 8.04
CA PHE A 38 0.40 11.95 8.07
C PHE A 38 -0.47 12.58 6.97
N MET A 39 -1.00 11.78 6.04
CA MET A 39 -1.79 12.29 4.94
C MET A 39 -3.24 12.61 5.39
N PRO A 40 -3.77 13.82 5.12
CA PRO A 40 -5.11 14.23 5.57
C PRO A 40 -6.26 13.59 4.76
N LYS A 41 -5.99 12.59 3.91
CA LYS A 41 -6.98 11.95 3.04
C LYS A 41 -7.51 10.69 3.70
N ALA A 42 -8.84 10.56 3.81
CA ALA A 42 -9.47 9.34 4.35
C ALA A 42 -9.04 8.06 3.61
N ALA A 43 -8.83 8.16 2.29
CA ALA A 43 -8.37 7.06 1.45
C ALA A 43 -6.99 6.50 1.86
N ALA A 44 -6.15 7.29 2.55
CA ALA A 44 -4.85 6.84 3.01
C ALA A 44 -4.97 5.71 4.05
N ARG A 45 -6.04 5.68 4.85
CA ARG A 45 -6.29 4.61 5.82
C ARG A 45 -6.56 3.28 5.13
N ASP A 46 -7.35 3.29 4.05
CA ASP A 46 -7.66 2.10 3.27
C ASP A 46 -6.41 1.57 2.55
N VAL A 47 -5.64 2.48 1.93
CA VAL A 47 -4.40 2.12 1.23
C VAL A 47 -3.35 1.57 2.21
N ALA A 48 -3.17 2.19 3.38
CA ALA A 48 -2.24 1.73 4.40
C ALA A 48 -2.57 0.31 4.90
N LYS A 49 -3.86 -0.03 5.01
CA LYS A 49 -4.28 -1.41 5.36
C LYS A 49 -3.84 -2.41 4.30
N VAL A 50 -3.99 -2.08 3.01
CA VAL A 50 -3.57 -2.96 1.91
C VAL A 50 -2.06 -3.14 1.89
N ILE A 51 -1.30 -2.05 2.05
CA ILE A 51 0.17 -2.10 2.12
C ILE A 51 0.63 -2.97 3.29
N ARG A 52 0.03 -2.81 4.47
CA ARG A 52 0.34 -3.65 5.64
C ARG A 52 0.02 -5.14 5.40
N SER A 53 -1.07 -5.43 4.68
CA SER A 53 -1.39 -6.80 4.29
C SER A 53 -0.39 -7.37 3.29
N ALA A 54 0.06 -6.58 2.31
CA ALA A 54 1.10 -7.01 1.36
C ALA A 54 2.43 -7.30 2.08
N GLN A 55 2.81 -6.44 3.03
CA GLN A 55 3.97 -6.65 3.88
C GLN A 55 3.87 -7.96 4.67
N ALA A 56 2.75 -8.19 5.37
CA ALA A 56 2.54 -9.41 6.13
C ALA A 56 2.58 -10.68 5.24
N ASN A 57 2.08 -10.59 4.00
CA ASN A 57 2.18 -11.69 3.04
C ASN A 57 3.62 -11.95 2.60
N ALA A 58 4.41 -10.88 2.42
CA ALA A 58 5.83 -10.99 2.06
C ALA A 58 6.65 -11.66 3.17
N GLU A 59 6.34 -11.36 4.42
CA GLU A 59 6.98 -11.99 5.57
C GLU A 59 6.56 -13.44 5.75
N ASN A 60 5.26 -13.68 5.90
CA ASN A 60 4.79 -15.00 6.34
C ASN A 60 4.91 -16.08 5.25
N ASN A 61 4.73 -15.71 3.98
CA ASN A 61 4.73 -16.69 2.89
C ASN A 61 6.08 -16.82 2.18
N PHE A 62 6.92 -15.77 2.26
CA PHE A 62 8.16 -15.70 1.49
C PHE A 62 9.40 -15.40 2.35
N ASN A 63 9.26 -15.24 3.67
CA ASN A 63 10.33 -14.90 4.61
C ASN A 63 11.20 -13.72 4.15
N LEU A 64 10.60 -12.74 3.47
CA LEU A 64 11.30 -11.55 2.99
C LEU A 64 11.52 -10.54 4.12
N VAL A 65 12.65 -9.83 4.09
CA VAL A 65 12.99 -8.79 5.06
C VAL A 65 12.16 -7.53 4.80
N LYS A 66 11.53 -6.98 5.85
CA LYS A 66 10.64 -5.81 5.77
C LYS A 66 11.28 -4.60 5.11
N ASP A 67 12.55 -4.36 5.41
CA ASP A 67 13.24 -3.11 5.06
C ASP A 67 13.61 -3.03 3.58
N ASP A 68 13.68 -4.17 2.89
CA ASP A 68 14.00 -4.25 1.46
C ASP A 68 12.75 -4.20 0.58
N LEU A 69 11.55 -4.08 1.16
CA LEU A 69 10.30 -4.07 0.41
C LEU A 69 10.05 -2.71 -0.23
N VAL A 70 9.91 -2.70 -1.55
CA VAL A 70 9.60 -1.53 -2.36
C VAL A 70 8.27 -1.69 -3.07
N ILE A 71 7.50 -0.61 -3.16
CA ILE A 71 6.22 -0.58 -3.87
C ILE A 71 6.48 -0.48 -5.38
N LYS A 72 6.48 -1.62 -6.07
CA LYS A 72 6.68 -1.67 -7.52
C LYS A 72 5.49 -1.09 -8.31
N ASP A 73 4.26 -1.39 -7.89
CA ASP A 73 3.07 -0.91 -8.59
C ASP A 73 1.86 -0.82 -7.65
N ILE A 74 1.04 0.21 -7.85
CA ILE A 74 -0.26 0.38 -7.20
C ILE A 74 -1.26 0.83 -8.27
N ARG A 75 -2.32 0.03 -8.43
CA ARG A 75 -3.41 0.28 -9.36
C ARG A 75 -4.75 0.32 -8.63
N VAL A 76 -5.66 1.16 -9.14
CA VAL A 76 -7.03 1.30 -8.63
C VAL A 76 -7.97 1.09 -9.80
N GLU A 77 -8.63 -0.06 -9.81
CA GLU A 77 -9.66 -0.47 -10.77
C GLU A 77 -11.06 0.00 -10.31
#